data_AF-T1B8N1-F1
#
_entry.id   AF-T1B8N1-F1
#
_cell.length_a   1.000
_cell.length_b   1.000
_cell.length_c   1.000
_cell.angle_alpha   90.00
_cell.angle_beta   90.00
_cell.angle_gamma   90.00
#
_symmetry.space_group_name_H-M   'P 1'
#
loop_
_entity.id
_entity.type
_entity.pdbx_description
1 polymer ?
#
loop_
_entity_poly.entity_id
_entity_poly.type
_entity_poly.pdbx_seq_one_letter_code
_entity_poly.pdbx_strand_id
1 'polypeptide(L)' 'YRTPDNVHVHGFITVSGEKMSKSRGTGISPLRYLEIGMNPEWLRYYIAAKLNANVEDVDFNPDDFVARVNSDLIG' A
#
# COMPACT_ATOMS: atom_id res chain seq x y z
N TYR A 1 34.61 -6.45 9.07
CA TYR A 1 33.31 -6.32 8.37
C TYR A 1 32.22 -6.61 9.39
N ARG A 2 31.23 -5.71 9.55
CA ARG A 2 30.10 -5.92 10.48
C ARG A 2 28.85 -6.21 9.65
N THR A 3 28.18 -7.32 9.95
CA THR A 3 26.92 -7.70 9.33
C THR A 3 25.75 -6.92 9.96
N PRO A 4 24.61 -6.77 9.25
CA PRO A 4 23.40 -6.17 9.83
C PRO A 4 22.93 -6.91 11.07
N ASP A 5 22.45 -6.19 12.09
CA ASP A 5 21.88 -6.79 13.30
C ASP A 5 20.49 -7.40 13.03
N ASN A 6 19.70 -6.82 12.11
CA ASN A 6 18.39 -7.34 11.67
C ASN A 6 18.08 -6.96 10.22
N VAL A 7 17.24 -7.75 9.56
CA VAL A 7 16.66 -7.44 8.23
C VAL A 7 15.15 -7.61 8.34
N HIS A 8 14.40 -6.52 8.15
CA HIS A 8 12.94 -6.53 8.17
C HIS A 8 12.43 -6.66 6.74
N VAL A 9 11.68 -7.72 6.48
CA VAL A 9 11.19 -8.08 5.15
C VAL A 9 9.66 -8.10 5.18
N HIS A 10 9.04 -7.60 4.11
CA HIS A 10 7.61 -7.67 3.88
C HIS A 10 7.36 -8.36 2.52
N GLY A 11 6.15 -8.89 2.32
CA GLY A 11 5.73 -9.38 1.00
C GLY A 11 5.54 -8.25 0.00
N PHE A 12 5.10 -8.59 -1.21
CA PHE A 12 4.84 -7.62 -2.26
C PHE A 12 3.46 -6.97 -2.10
N ILE A 13 3.28 -5.82 -2.74
CA ILE A 13 1.96 -5.21 -2.88
C ILE A 13 1.34 -5.69 -4.19
N THR A 14 0.14 -6.25 -4.09
CA THR A 14 -0.75 -6.53 -5.24
C THR A 14 -1.84 -5.46 -5.32
N VAL A 15 -2.50 -5.37 -6.47
CA VAL A 15 -3.63 -4.47 -6.68
C VAL A 15 -4.81 -5.31 -7.15
N SER A 16 -5.84 -5.39 -6.31
CA SER A 16 -7.06 -6.18 -6.53
C SER A 16 -6.76 -7.64 -6.97
N GLY A 17 -5.81 -8.28 -6.30
CA GLY A 17 -5.38 -9.67 -6.58
C GLY A 17 -4.40 -9.84 -7.74
N GLU A 18 -4.04 -8.76 -8.45
CA GLU A 18 -3.05 -8.81 -9.53
C GLU A 18 -1.70 -8.23 -9.13
N LYS A 19 -0.62 -8.80 -9.69
CA LYS A 19 0.71 -8.16 -9.60
C LYS A 19 0.70 -6.84 -10.37
N MET A 20 1.29 -5.82 -9.75
CA MET A 20 1.48 -4.51 -10.39
C MET A 20 2.25 -4.64 -11.71
N SER A 21 1.77 -3.92 -12.71
CA SER A 21 2.39 -3.89 -14.03
C SER A 21 2.34 -2.48 -14.61
N LYS A 22 3.51 -1.96 -15.01
CA LYS A 22 3.62 -0.67 -15.68
C LYS A 22 2.92 -0.69 -17.05
N SER A 23 3.11 -1.75 -17.83
CA SER A 23 2.53 -1.87 -19.18
C SER A 23 1.02 -2.11 -19.15
N ARG A 24 0.50 -2.82 -18.14
CA ARG A 24 -0.95 -3.07 -17.98
C ARG A 24 -1.67 -1.97 -17.19
N GLY A 25 -0.95 -1.00 -16.62
CA GLY A 25 -1.55 0.09 -15.86
C GLY A 25 -2.15 -0.30 -14.51
N THR A 26 -1.89 -1.52 -14.01
CA THR A 26 -2.44 -2.05 -12.76
C THR A 26 -1.66 -1.62 -11.51
N GLY A 27 -0.69 -0.73 -11.65
CA GLY A 27 0.14 -0.24 -10.54
C GLY A 27 -0.41 1.03 -9.90
N ILE A 28 -0.16 1.19 -8.61
CA ILE A 28 -0.44 2.44 -7.90
C ILE A 28 0.84 3.28 -7.93
N SER A 29 0.78 4.43 -8.58
CA SER A 29 1.89 5.38 -8.60
C SER A 29 1.68 6.40 -7.48
N PRO A 30 2.57 6.46 -6.45
CA PRO A 30 2.48 7.47 -5.40
C PRO A 30 2.59 8.89 -5.95
N LEU A 31 3.38 9.09 -7.01
CA LEU A 31 3.49 10.39 -7.66
C LEU A 31 2.19 10.78 -8.34
N ARG A 32 1.57 9.87 -9.10
CA ARG A 32 0.30 10.15 -9.75
C ARG A 32 -0.82 10.41 -8.74
N TYR A 33 -0.81 9.68 -7.63
CA TYR A 33 -1.73 9.88 -6.51
C TYR A 33 -1.63 11.30 -5.95
N LEU A 34 -0.41 11.81 -5.76
CA LEU A 34 -0.20 13.20 -5.32
C LEU A 34 -0.59 14.23 -6.38
N GLU A 35 -0.28 13.98 -7.65
CA GLU A 35 -0.62 14.88 -8.77
C GLU A 35 -2.13 15.16 -8.89
N ILE A 36 -2.97 14.18 -8.53
CA ILE A 36 -4.43 14.34 -8.57
C ILE A 36 -5.00 14.94 -7.28
N GLY A 37 -4.16 15.43 -6.37
CA GLY A 37 -4.56 16.14 -5.15
C GLY A 37 -5.03 15.25 -4.01
N MET A 38 -4.73 13.94 -4.04
CA MET A 38 -5.12 13.03 -2.98
C MET A 38 -4.23 13.21 -1.73
N ASN A 39 -4.81 13.03 -0.54
CA ASN A 39 -4.09 13.17 0.71
C ASN A 39 -3.14 11.98 0.93
N PRO A 40 -1.81 12.19 1.10
CA PRO A 40 -0.85 11.12 1.32
C PRO A 40 -1.09 10.30 2.59
N GLU A 41 -1.70 10.90 3.62
CA GLU A 41 -1.95 10.21 4.90
C GLU A 41 -2.96 9.06 4.74
N TRP A 42 -3.91 9.17 3.81
CA TRP A 42 -4.86 8.09 3.55
C TRP A 42 -4.15 6.84 3.01
N LEU A 43 -3.25 7.02 2.04
CA LEU A 43 -2.49 5.92 1.46
C LEU A 43 -1.52 5.30 2.48
N ARG A 44 -0.85 6.13 3.28
CA ARG A 44 0.04 5.67 4.36
C ARG A 44 -0.72 4.86 5.41
N TYR A 45 -1.84 5.40 5.89
CA TYR A 45 -2.69 4.74 6.87
C TYR A 45 -3.13 3.37 6.37
N TYR A 46 -3.66 3.30 5.16
CA TYR A 46 -4.18 2.05 4.62
C TYR A 46 -3.11 0.96 4.45
N ILE A 47 -1.93 1.31 3.93
CA ILE A 47 -0.82 0.36 3.81
C ILE A 47 -0.34 -0.08 5.20
N ALA A 48 -0.14 0.85 6.12
CA ALA A 48 0.32 0.56 7.47
C ALA A 48 -0.67 -0.32 8.26
N ALA A 49 -1.98 -0.10 8.08
CA ALA A 49 -3.02 -0.89 8.71
C ALA A 49 -3.09 -2.34 8.21
N LYS A 50 -2.59 -2.60 6.99
CA LYS A 50 -2.53 -3.96 6.41
C LYS A 50 -1.17 -4.65 6.61
N LEU A 51 -0.11 -3.90 6.90
CA LEU A 51 1.20 -4.48 7.19
C LEU A 51 1.19 -5.23 8.53
N ASN A 52 1.92 -6.33 8.58
CA ASN A 52 2.09 -7.14 9.79
C ASN A 52 3.54 -7.66 9.89
N ALA A 53 3.84 -8.43 10.93
CA ALA A 53 5.19 -8.95 11.18
C ALA A 53 5.58 -10.16 10.31
N ASN A 54 4.66 -10.66 9.49
CA ASN A 54 4.88 -11.79 8.60
C ASN A 54 5.27 -11.33 7.19
N VAL A 55 5.94 -12.21 6.45
CA VAL A 55 6.29 -11.99 5.04
C VAL A 55 5.13 -12.43 4.17
N GLU A 56 4.06 -11.64 4.19
CA GLU A 56 2.84 -11.87 3.40
C GLU A 56 2.61 -10.72 2.42
N ASP A 57 2.04 -11.05 1.26
CA ASP A 57 1.68 -10.06 0.26
C ASP A 57 0.51 -9.22 0.78
N VAL A 58 0.57 -7.91 0.53
CA VAL A 58 -0.50 -6.96 0.89
C VAL A 58 -1.30 -6.63 -0.36
N ASP A 59 -2.59 -6.96 -0.34
CA ASP A 59 -3.48 -6.59 -1.43
C ASP A 59 -4.07 -5.18 -1.22
N PHE A 60 -3.75 -4.29 -2.15
CA PHE A 60 -4.43 -3.01 -2.25
C PHE A 60 -5.73 -3.18 -3.02
N ASN A 61 -6.84 -2.89 -2.37
CA ASN A 61 -8.17 -2.91 -3.00
C ASN A 61 -8.77 -1.49 -2.92
N PRO A 62 -9.09 -0.84 -4.05
CA PRO A 62 -9.63 0.53 -4.06
C PRO A 62 -10.92 0.71 -3.27
N ASP A 63 -11.83 -0.26 -3.30
CA ASP A 63 -13.13 -0.18 -2.62
C ASP A 63 -12.94 -0.24 -1.09
N ASP A 64 -12.10 -1.17 -0.64
CA ASP A 64 -11.71 -1.30 0.77
C ASP A 64 -10.90 -0.08 1.26
N PHE A 65 -10.04 0.48 0.39
CA PHE A 65 -9.31 1.73 0.68
C PHE A 65 -10.27 2.89 0.97
N VAL A 66 -11.24 3.13 0.09
CA VAL A 66 -12.22 4.21 0.26
C VAL A 66 -13.07 3.96 1.51
N ALA A 67 -13.55 2.73 1.71
CA ALA A 67 -14.38 2.38 2.85
C ALA A 67 -13.65 2.64 4.18
N ARG A 68 -12.41 2.18 4.32
CA ARG A 68 -11.61 2.38 5.55
C ARG A 68 -11.25 3.83 5.80
N VAL A 69 -10.81 4.56 4.76
CA VAL A 69 -10.45 5.97 4.92
C VAL A 69 -11.66 6.79 5.36
N ASN A 70 -12.82 6.58 4.73
CA ASN A 70 -14.04 7.28 5.11
C ASN A 70 -14.50 6.94 6.53
N SER A 71 -14.44 5.66 6.90
CA SER A 71 -14.84 5.19 8.24
C SER A 71 -13.90 5.71 9.33
N ASP A 72 -12.59 5.55 9.15
CA ASP A 72 -11.63 5.62 10.26
C ASP A 72 -10.97 7.00 10.35
N LEU A 73 -10.90 7.76 9.25
CA LEU A 73 -10.20 9.05 9.19
C LEU A 73 -11.12 10.26 8.94
N ILE A 74 -12.28 10.07 8.31
CA ILE A 74 -13.22 11.15 7.98
C ILE A 74 -14.46 11.14 8.87
N GLY A 75 -14.93 9.94 9.26
CA GLY A 75 -16.18 9.61 9.94
C GLY A 75 -16.81 10.69 10.82
#